data_AF-A0AAN9BRH0-F1
#
_entry.id   AF-A0AAN9BRH0-F1
#
_cell.length_a   1.000
_cell.length_b   1.000
_cell.length_c   1.000
_cell.angle_alpha   90.00
_cell.angle_beta   90.00
_cell.angle_gamma   90.00
#
_symmetry.space_group_name_H-M   'P 1'
#
loop_
_entity.id
_entity.type
_entity.pdbx_description
1 polymer ?
#
loop_
_entity_poly.entity_id
_entity_poly.type
_entity_poly.pdbx_seq_one_letter_code
_entity_poly.pdbx_strand_id
1 'polypeptide(L)'
;MTMMKTTCAMLVVFVVMIQRAQGISLPGGWGACPEPPVVEDFDINSYVGTWYEYERFPVPYEALIKCGQATYNIIDDTTVSVNNTGIREIKIAGRTLSRYRQSASGTATIPDPSVPAKLVVSFGGQILSYFAKGNYWVLATDYTSYALVYSCTSLPFGVAHFDAAWILTRERGVAPEDLGALKDLLRDGGVNPDNFFVVDQTDCTVNSDPFHYLRDQGGNM
;
A
#
# COMPACT_ATOMS: atom_id res chain seq x y z
N MET A 1 36.09 -6.65 23.18
CA MET A 1 35.53 -6.21 21.88
C MET A 1 34.79 -7.32 21.14
N THR A 2 35.25 -8.58 21.19
CA THR A 2 34.61 -9.75 20.57
C THR A 2 33.26 -10.11 21.20
N MET A 3 33.16 -10.01 22.53
CA MET A 3 31.95 -10.36 23.30
C MET A 3 30.73 -9.47 22.96
N MET A 4 30.95 -8.19 22.64
CA MET A 4 29.85 -7.26 22.30
C MET A 4 29.28 -7.50 20.90
N LYS A 5 30.10 -8.01 19.96
CA LYS A 5 29.66 -8.38 18.61
C LYS A 5 28.82 -9.66 18.62
N THR A 6 29.19 -10.65 19.43
CA THR A 6 28.42 -11.88 19.60
C THR A 6 27.08 -11.66 20.31
N THR A 7 27.03 -10.78 21.31
CA THR A 7 25.77 -10.44 22.00
C THR A 7 24.79 -9.68 21.08
N CYS A 8 25.30 -8.76 20.24
CA CYS A 8 24.47 -8.07 19.24
C CYS A 8 23.94 -9.05 18.18
N ALA A 9 24.77 -9.96 17.68
CA ALA A 9 24.35 -10.98 16.72
C ALA A 9 23.27 -11.91 17.29
N MET A 10 23.41 -12.34 18.55
CA MET A 10 22.40 -13.18 19.20
C MET A 10 21.08 -12.44 19.46
N LEU A 11 21.12 -11.15 19.80
CA LEU A 11 19.90 -10.32 19.93
C LEU A 11 19.16 -10.16 18.60
N VAL A 12 19.88 -9.95 17.50
CA VAL A 12 19.28 -9.87 16.15
C VAL A 12 18.63 -11.21 15.75
N VAL A 13 19.32 -12.33 15.98
CA VAL A 13 18.77 -13.67 15.72
C VAL A 13 17.52 -13.92 16.56
N PHE A 14 17.53 -13.52 17.85
CA PHE A 14 16.38 -13.72 18.74
C PHE A 14 15.18 -12.86 18.33
N VAL A 15 15.39 -11.61 17.90
CA VAL A 15 14.33 -10.73 17.37
C VAL A 15 13.74 -11.30 16.08
N VAL A 16 14.57 -11.79 15.15
CA VAL A 16 14.11 -12.43 13.91
C VAL A 16 13.31 -13.71 14.19
N MET A 17 13.73 -14.52 15.17
CA MET A 17 13.01 -15.73 15.58
C MET A 17 11.67 -15.41 16.26
N ILE A 18 11.61 -14.36 17.07
CA ILE A 18 10.35 -13.89 17.69
C ILE A 18 9.39 -13.35 16.62
N GLN A 19 9.88 -12.62 15.62
CA GLN A 19 9.04 -12.13 14.50
C GLN A 19 8.40 -13.28 13.73
N ARG A 20 9.17 -14.36 13.45
CA ARG A 20 8.64 -15.56 12.82
C ARG A 20 7.60 -16.29 13.69
N ALA A 21 7.82 -16.34 15.00
CA ALA A 21 6.88 -16.96 15.94
C ALA A 21 5.55 -16.20 16.07
N GLN A 22 5.51 -14.90 15.74
CA GLN A 22 4.29 -14.10 15.73
C GLN A 22 3.64 -13.97 14.35
N GLY A 23 4.20 -14.62 13.31
CA GLY A 23 3.66 -14.55 11.95
C GLY A 23 3.73 -13.15 11.31
N ILE A 24 4.50 -12.22 11.90
CA ILE A 24 4.67 -10.86 11.37
C ILE A 24 5.89 -10.89 10.44
N SER A 25 5.70 -11.35 9.21
CA SER A 25 6.64 -11.07 8.12
C SER A 25 6.29 -9.72 7.51
N LEU A 26 7.25 -8.79 7.48
CA LEU A 26 7.13 -7.63 6.59
C LEU A 26 7.08 -8.16 5.14
N PRO A 27 6.11 -7.75 4.32
CA PRO A 27 6.02 -8.19 2.94
C PRO A 27 7.31 -7.85 2.19
N GLY A 28 7.85 -8.83 1.49
CA GLY A 28 9.19 -8.76 0.91
C GLY A 28 9.94 -10.09 0.99
N GLY A 29 11.15 -10.08 0.47
CA GLY A 29 11.98 -11.27 0.37
C GLY A 29 13.47 -10.94 0.31
N TRP A 30 14.27 -11.99 0.15
CA TRP A 30 15.71 -11.88 -0.08
C TRP A 30 16.00 -11.62 -1.55
N GLY A 31 17.12 -10.94 -1.84
CA GLY A 31 17.51 -10.61 -3.21
C GLY A 31 16.82 -9.36 -3.76
N ALA A 32 16.97 -9.17 -5.08
CA ALA A 32 16.36 -8.06 -5.81
C ALA A 32 14.83 -8.18 -5.88
N CYS A 33 14.17 -7.08 -6.25
CA CYS A 33 12.75 -7.05 -6.53
C CYS A 33 12.36 -8.07 -7.61
N PRO A 34 11.26 -8.82 -7.45
CA PRO A 34 10.70 -9.59 -8.54
C PRO A 34 10.15 -8.67 -9.64
N GLU A 35 9.99 -9.22 -10.84
CA GLU A 35 9.47 -8.50 -12.01
C GLU A 35 8.22 -9.20 -12.56
N PRO A 36 7.06 -9.10 -11.86
CA PRO A 36 5.81 -9.62 -12.39
C PRO A 36 5.42 -8.93 -13.70
N PRO A 37 4.69 -9.61 -14.59
CA PRO A 37 4.16 -8.99 -15.80
C PRO A 37 3.20 -7.86 -15.46
N VAL A 38 3.15 -6.85 -16.34
CA VAL A 38 2.27 -5.69 -16.22
C VAL A 38 1.27 -5.65 -17.37
N VAL A 39 0.20 -4.86 -17.21
CA VAL A 39 -0.78 -4.63 -18.27
C VAL A 39 -0.09 -4.10 -19.53
N GLU A 40 -0.31 -4.77 -20.65
CA GLU A 40 0.10 -4.30 -21.97
C GLU A 40 -0.82 -3.14 -22.41
N ASP A 41 -0.27 -2.19 -23.19
CA ASP A 41 -1.01 -1.06 -23.74
C ASP A 41 -1.86 -0.28 -22.72
N PHE A 42 -1.34 -0.13 -21.50
CA PHE A 42 -2.02 0.56 -20.40
C PHE A 42 -2.49 1.97 -20.79
N ASP A 43 -3.80 2.19 -20.71
CA ASP A 43 -4.43 3.49 -20.99
C ASP A 43 -4.69 4.24 -19.68
N ILE A 44 -3.86 5.26 -19.43
CA ILE A 44 -3.98 6.12 -18.26
C ILE A 44 -5.33 6.87 -18.23
N ASN A 45 -5.92 7.19 -19.38
CA ASN A 45 -7.19 7.91 -19.45
C ASN A 45 -8.36 7.05 -18.97
N SER A 46 -8.34 5.76 -19.28
CA SER A 46 -9.32 4.79 -18.76
C SER A 46 -9.09 4.47 -17.28
N TYR A 47 -7.85 4.65 -16.78
CA TYR A 47 -7.50 4.37 -15.39
C TYR A 47 -7.93 5.45 -14.39
N VAL A 48 -8.13 6.70 -14.83
CA VAL A 48 -8.42 7.83 -13.93
C VAL A 48 -9.75 7.67 -13.16
N GLY A 49 -9.99 8.57 -12.21
CA GLY A 49 -11.12 8.53 -11.30
C GLY A 49 -10.77 7.92 -9.95
N THR A 50 -11.78 7.50 -9.21
CA THR A 50 -11.61 6.98 -7.85
C THR A 50 -11.49 5.45 -7.85
N TRP A 51 -10.59 4.97 -7.02
CA TRP A 51 -10.35 3.57 -6.70
C TRP A 51 -10.39 3.38 -5.18
N TYR A 52 -11.06 2.33 -4.72
CA TYR A 52 -11.14 1.94 -3.31
C TYR A 52 -10.22 0.76 -3.04
N GLU A 53 -9.44 0.82 -1.97
CA GLU A 53 -8.58 -0.28 -1.55
C GLU A 53 -9.44 -1.41 -0.98
N TYR A 54 -9.60 -2.51 -1.70
CA TYR A 54 -10.30 -3.69 -1.19
C TYR A 54 -9.37 -4.53 -0.32
N GLU A 55 -8.20 -4.88 -0.85
CA GLU A 55 -7.12 -5.53 -0.10
C GLU A 55 -5.80 -4.78 -0.30
N ARG A 56 -4.92 -4.84 0.71
CA ARG A 56 -3.56 -4.34 0.58
C ARG A 56 -2.58 -5.10 1.45
N PHE A 57 -1.30 -4.96 1.13
CA PHE A 57 -0.22 -5.40 2.00
C PHE A 57 -0.04 -4.41 3.18
N PRO A 58 0.46 -4.87 4.34
CA PRO A 58 0.77 -3.98 5.45
C PRO A 58 1.93 -3.05 5.10
N VAL A 59 1.59 -1.80 4.77
CA VAL A 59 2.56 -0.73 4.52
C VAL A 59 2.56 0.30 5.66
N PRO A 60 3.74 0.72 6.18
CA PRO A 60 3.82 1.56 7.37
C PRO A 60 3.08 2.91 7.27
N TYR A 61 3.10 3.54 6.10
CA TYR A 61 2.50 4.87 5.90
C TYR A 61 0.96 4.85 5.96
N GLU A 62 0.33 3.69 5.79
CA GLU A 62 -1.11 3.49 5.93
C GLU A 62 -1.47 2.67 7.18
N ALA A 63 -0.56 2.52 8.14
CA ALA A 63 -0.87 1.85 9.40
C ALA A 63 -2.06 2.54 10.10
N LEU A 64 -3.01 1.76 10.63
CA LEU A 64 -4.24 2.25 11.27
C LEU A 64 -5.19 3.05 10.36
N ILE A 65 -5.01 2.96 9.04
CA ILE A 65 -5.91 3.57 8.06
C ILE A 65 -6.96 2.55 7.59
N LYS A 66 -8.23 2.95 7.69
CA LYS A 66 -9.38 2.32 7.07
C LYS A 66 -9.97 3.23 5.98
N CYS A 67 -10.89 2.70 5.18
CA CYS A 67 -11.54 3.44 4.09
C CYS A 67 -10.56 4.06 3.08
N GLY A 68 -9.43 3.38 2.83
CA GLY A 68 -8.42 3.82 1.88
C GLY A 68 -9.00 3.96 0.46
N GLN A 69 -8.69 5.07 -0.19
CA GLN A 69 -9.05 5.34 -1.58
C GLN A 69 -8.00 6.23 -2.23
N ALA A 70 -7.85 6.08 -3.54
CA ALA A 70 -7.02 6.93 -4.38
C ALA A 70 -7.89 7.55 -5.48
N THR A 71 -7.80 8.86 -5.66
CA THR A 71 -8.44 9.56 -6.76
C THR A 71 -7.37 10.09 -7.71
N TYR A 72 -7.49 9.73 -8.99
CA TYR A 72 -6.60 10.15 -10.06
C TYR A 72 -7.31 11.12 -11.00
N ASN A 73 -6.63 12.17 -11.42
CA ASN A 73 -7.13 13.11 -12.43
C ASN A 73 -6.04 13.41 -13.46
N ILE A 74 -6.42 13.56 -14.72
CA ILE A 74 -5.51 13.89 -15.81
C ILE A 74 -4.86 15.26 -15.56
N ILE A 75 -3.53 15.30 -15.68
CA ILE A 75 -2.76 16.54 -15.78
C ILE A 75 -2.33 16.73 -17.24
N ASP A 76 -1.75 15.69 -17.85
CA ASP A 76 -1.33 15.64 -19.25
C ASP A 76 -1.30 14.17 -19.74
N ASP A 77 -0.84 13.95 -20.98
CA ASP A 77 -0.81 12.64 -21.65
C ASP A 77 -0.04 11.55 -20.89
N THR A 78 0.87 11.93 -19.99
CA THR A 78 1.74 11.00 -19.25
C THR A 78 1.61 11.12 -17.74
N THR A 79 0.87 12.11 -17.25
CA THR A 79 0.85 12.47 -15.83
C THR A 79 -0.57 12.63 -15.31
N VAL A 80 -0.82 12.04 -14.15
CA VAL A 80 -2.04 12.23 -13.37
C VAL A 80 -1.72 12.78 -11.99
N SER A 81 -2.63 13.60 -11.44
CA SER A 81 -2.62 13.91 -10.01
C SER A 81 -3.03 12.67 -9.23
N VAL A 82 -2.47 12.47 -8.04
CA VAL A 82 -2.87 11.42 -7.09
C VAL A 82 -3.36 12.07 -5.81
N ASN A 83 -4.54 11.69 -5.35
CA ASN A 83 -5.02 12.07 -4.02
C ASN A 83 -5.46 10.82 -3.26
N ASN A 84 -4.57 10.34 -2.38
CA ASN A 84 -4.88 9.24 -1.48
C ASN A 84 -5.56 9.81 -0.24
N THR A 85 -6.68 9.20 0.16
CA THR A 85 -7.39 9.58 1.38
C THR A 85 -7.82 8.34 2.14
N GLY A 86 -7.94 8.48 3.45
CA GLY A 86 -8.45 7.43 4.32
C GLY A 86 -8.79 8.00 5.70
N ILE A 87 -9.25 7.12 6.58
CA ILE A 87 -9.55 7.48 7.97
C ILE A 87 -8.52 6.79 8.85
N ARG A 88 -7.72 7.58 9.56
CA ARG A 88 -6.89 7.06 10.63
C ARG A 88 -7.74 6.90 11.87
N GLU A 89 -7.79 5.68 12.41
CA GLU A 89 -8.54 5.37 13.60
C GLU A 89 -7.64 4.71 14.65
N ILE A 90 -7.56 5.34 15.82
CA ILE A 90 -6.78 4.84 16.95
C ILE A 90 -7.76 4.29 17.99
N LYS A 91 -7.69 2.97 18.22
CA LYS A 91 -8.49 2.27 19.24
C LYS A 91 -7.61 1.74 20.35
N ILE A 92 -8.04 1.90 21.60
CA ILE A 92 -7.44 1.26 22.77
C ILE A 92 -8.53 0.49 23.51
N ALA A 93 -8.30 -0.80 23.78
CA ALA A 93 -9.26 -1.68 24.46
C ALA A 93 -10.67 -1.63 23.84
N GLY A 94 -10.76 -1.58 22.51
CA GLY A 94 -12.03 -1.51 21.76
C GLY A 94 -12.69 -0.12 21.69
N ARG A 95 -12.14 0.90 22.36
CA ARG A 95 -12.65 2.27 22.34
C ARG A 95 -11.88 3.14 21.37
N THR A 96 -12.57 3.87 20.50
CA THR A 96 -11.97 4.86 19.60
C THR A 96 -11.51 6.07 20.41
N LEU A 97 -10.21 6.37 20.37
CA LEU A 97 -9.62 7.55 21.01
C LEU A 97 -9.49 8.73 20.05
N SER A 98 -9.13 8.44 18.81
CA SER A 98 -8.99 9.45 17.78
C SER A 98 -9.43 8.90 16.43
N ARG A 99 -10.12 9.73 15.67
CA ARG A 99 -10.59 9.38 14.32
C ARG A 99 -10.60 10.62 13.45
N TYR A 100 -9.81 10.61 12.39
CA TYR A 100 -9.75 11.75 11.47
C TYR A 100 -9.41 11.34 10.05
N ARG A 101 -9.79 12.18 9.09
CA ARG A 101 -9.42 12.00 7.69
C ARG A 101 -7.95 12.38 7.50
N GLN A 102 -7.21 11.49 6.87
CA GLN A 102 -5.86 11.72 6.40
C GLN A 102 -5.88 11.76 4.87
N SER A 103 -5.03 12.61 4.30
CA SER A 103 -4.83 12.70 2.85
C SER A 103 -3.36 12.88 2.49
N ALA A 104 -2.99 12.39 1.31
CA ALA A 104 -1.69 12.61 0.70
C ALA A 104 -1.90 12.93 -0.79
N SER A 105 -1.39 14.08 -1.23
CA SER A 105 -1.48 14.54 -2.62
C SER A 105 -0.13 14.44 -3.32
N GLY A 106 -0.16 14.05 -4.59
CA GLY A 106 1.03 13.75 -5.37
C GLY A 106 0.76 13.70 -6.86
N THR A 107 1.71 13.14 -7.61
CA THR A 107 1.59 12.88 -9.05
C THR A 107 2.03 11.45 -9.35
N ALA A 108 1.44 10.85 -10.38
CA ALA A 108 1.91 9.62 -10.99
C ALA A 108 2.25 9.92 -12.46
N THR A 109 3.46 9.58 -12.88
CA THR A 109 3.95 9.86 -14.24
C THR A 109 4.38 8.56 -14.91
N ILE A 110 4.12 8.43 -16.21
CA ILE A 110 4.65 7.37 -17.06
C ILE A 110 6.08 7.75 -17.48
N PRO A 111 7.14 7.12 -16.93
CA PRO A 111 8.51 7.47 -17.26
C PRO A 111 8.98 6.90 -18.60
N ASP A 112 8.37 5.80 -19.03
CA ASP A 112 8.71 5.05 -20.24
C ASP A 112 7.42 4.71 -21.01
N PRO A 113 7.15 5.38 -22.14
CA PRO A 113 5.97 5.12 -22.95
C PRO A 113 5.91 3.70 -23.55
N SER A 114 7.02 2.95 -23.57
CA SER A 114 7.01 1.56 -24.05
C SER A 114 6.45 0.58 -23.02
N VAL A 115 6.37 0.97 -21.74
CA VAL A 115 5.78 0.18 -20.66
C VAL A 115 4.91 1.10 -19.77
N PRO A 116 3.77 1.61 -20.31
CA PRO A 116 3.00 2.66 -19.66
C PRO A 116 2.39 2.27 -18.31
N ALA A 117 2.27 0.96 -18.03
CA ALA A 117 1.80 0.43 -16.75
C ALA A 117 2.77 0.59 -15.58
N LYS A 118 4.03 1.01 -15.81
CA LYS A 118 5.06 1.19 -14.76
C LYS A 118 5.21 2.67 -14.40
N LEU A 119 4.26 3.19 -13.62
CA LEU A 119 4.23 4.59 -13.21
C LEU A 119 5.19 4.90 -12.05
N VAL A 120 5.64 6.15 -11.99
CA VAL A 120 6.37 6.72 -10.84
C VAL A 120 5.46 7.66 -10.08
N VAL A 121 5.16 7.31 -8.83
CA VAL A 121 4.36 8.10 -7.88
C VAL A 121 5.27 8.91 -6.95
N SER A 122 4.96 10.20 -6.80
CA SER A 122 5.66 11.17 -5.95
C SER A 122 4.67 11.89 -5.03
N PHE A 123 4.97 12.02 -3.74
CA PHE A 123 4.18 12.79 -2.79
C PHE A 123 5.00 13.98 -2.26
N GLY A 124 4.49 15.20 -2.39
CA GLY A 124 5.20 16.41 -1.94
C GLY A 124 6.56 16.66 -2.62
N GLY A 125 6.75 16.17 -3.86
CA GLY A 125 8.01 16.27 -4.60
C GLY A 125 9.10 15.30 -4.13
N GLN A 126 8.82 14.47 -3.13
CA GLN A 126 9.72 13.41 -2.69
C GLN A 126 9.25 12.07 -3.28
N ILE A 127 10.15 11.39 -3.99
CA ILE A 127 9.98 9.98 -4.27
C ILE A 127 10.28 9.26 -2.96
N LEU A 128 9.25 8.71 -2.31
CA LEU A 128 9.41 7.99 -1.03
C LEU A 128 10.34 6.76 -1.14
N SER A 129 10.71 6.38 -2.37
CA SER A 129 11.76 5.42 -2.68
C SER A 129 12.93 6.16 -3.34
N TYR A 130 14.05 6.26 -2.61
CA TYR A 130 15.32 6.80 -3.11
C TYR A 130 15.89 6.05 -4.34
N PHE A 131 15.22 4.97 -4.82
CA PHE A 131 15.65 4.13 -5.94
C PHE A 131 14.55 3.83 -6.99
N ALA A 132 13.39 4.49 -6.93
CA ALA A 132 12.23 4.10 -7.73
C ALA A 132 12.27 4.59 -9.19
N LYS A 133 12.71 3.70 -10.09
CA LYS A 133 12.08 3.60 -11.41
C LYS A 133 10.80 2.77 -11.23
N GLY A 134 9.65 3.33 -11.57
CA GLY A 134 8.35 2.65 -11.48
C GLY A 134 8.04 2.10 -10.07
N ASN A 135 7.55 2.91 -9.14
CA ASN A 135 7.10 2.42 -7.82
C ASN A 135 5.58 2.18 -7.77
N TYR A 136 4.92 2.14 -8.91
CA TYR A 136 3.49 1.85 -9.03
C TYR A 136 3.26 1.10 -10.35
N TRP A 137 3.24 -0.22 -10.29
CA TRP A 137 3.07 -1.09 -11.46
C TRP A 137 1.65 -1.63 -11.48
N VAL A 138 0.92 -1.39 -12.56
CA VAL A 138 -0.42 -1.96 -12.77
C VAL A 138 -0.23 -3.35 -13.40
N LEU A 139 -0.41 -4.39 -12.59
CA LEU A 139 -0.21 -5.78 -13.02
C LEU A 139 -1.40 -6.31 -13.82
N ALA A 140 -2.62 -5.93 -13.40
CA ALA A 140 -3.86 -6.25 -14.07
C ALA A 140 -4.89 -5.16 -13.82
N THR A 141 -5.73 -4.82 -14.81
CA THR A 141 -6.92 -3.99 -14.62
C THR A 141 -7.86 -4.18 -15.80
N ASP A 142 -9.16 -4.12 -15.54
CA ASP A 142 -10.20 -3.97 -16.56
C ASP A 142 -10.70 -2.52 -16.66
N TYR A 143 -10.01 -1.60 -15.97
CA TYR A 143 -10.28 -0.16 -15.83
C TYR A 143 -11.58 0.21 -15.11
N THR A 144 -12.55 -0.69 -15.08
CA THR A 144 -13.96 -0.40 -14.74
C THR A 144 -14.45 -1.13 -13.51
N SER A 145 -13.77 -2.16 -13.04
CA SER A 145 -14.14 -2.88 -11.83
C SER A 145 -12.95 -3.08 -10.88
N TYR A 146 -11.76 -3.47 -11.36
CA TYR A 146 -10.62 -3.79 -10.52
C TYR A 146 -9.28 -3.27 -11.07
N ALA A 147 -8.31 -3.11 -10.18
CA ALA A 147 -6.90 -3.01 -10.53
C ALA A 147 -6.03 -3.71 -9.49
N LEU A 148 -5.02 -4.45 -9.95
CA LEU A 148 -3.97 -5.02 -9.13
C LEU A 148 -2.70 -4.20 -9.32
N VAL A 149 -2.21 -3.64 -8.22
CA VAL A 149 -1.05 -2.75 -8.21
C VAL A 149 0.05 -3.35 -7.36
N TYR A 150 1.29 -3.26 -7.85
CA TYR A 150 2.49 -3.70 -7.16
C TYR A 150 3.54 -2.60 -7.08
N SER A 151 4.29 -2.60 -6.00
CA SER A 151 5.43 -1.73 -5.76
C SER A 151 6.50 -2.50 -5.02
N CYS A 152 7.75 -2.27 -5.39
CA CYS A 152 8.89 -2.90 -4.74
C CYS A 152 9.98 -1.89 -4.42
N THR A 153 10.59 -2.04 -3.25
CA THR A 153 11.77 -1.27 -2.85
C THR A 153 12.90 -2.22 -2.51
N SER A 154 13.94 -2.24 -3.35
CA SER A 154 15.17 -2.98 -3.06
C SER A 154 15.99 -2.29 -1.97
N LEU A 155 16.57 -3.08 -1.08
CA LEU A 155 17.60 -2.63 -0.14
C LEU A 155 18.96 -2.45 -0.86
N PRO A 156 19.87 -1.65 -0.28
CA PRO A 156 21.21 -1.46 -0.83
C PRO A 156 21.91 -2.79 -1.13
N PHE A 157 22.63 -2.83 -2.26
CA PHE A 157 23.34 -4.01 -2.75
C PHE A 157 22.44 -5.22 -3.10
N GLY A 158 21.12 -5.04 -3.19
CA GLY A 158 20.19 -6.09 -3.64
C GLY A 158 20.08 -7.27 -2.66
N VAL A 159 20.36 -7.03 -1.38
CA VAL A 159 20.37 -8.10 -0.37
C VAL A 159 18.97 -8.58 0.00
N ALA A 160 17.98 -7.70 -0.08
CA ALA A 160 16.58 -7.96 0.20
C ALA A 160 15.72 -6.86 -0.43
N HIS A 161 14.40 -7.03 -0.39
CA HIS A 161 13.43 -6.06 -0.87
C HIS A 161 12.19 -6.04 0.03
N PHE A 162 11.41 -4.96 -0.10
CA PHE A 162 10.08 -4.83 0.48
C PHE A 162 9.04 -4.76 -0.62
N ASP A 163 7.98 -5.54 -0.44
CA ASP A 163 6.83 -5.57 -1.34
C ASP A 163 5.70 -4.70 -0.78
N ALA A 164 4.99 -4.03 -1.68
CA ALA A 164 3.68 -3.50 -1.40
C ALA A 164 2.76 -3.85 -2.57
N ALA A 165 1.52 -4.21 -2.26
CA ALA A 165 0.53 -4.51 -3.26
C ALA A 165 -0.84 -4.03 -2.80
N TRP A 166 -1.68 -3.67 -3.77
CA TRP A 166 -3.06 -3.25 -3.54
C TRP A 166 -3.96 -3.90 -4.58
N ILE A 167 -5.11 -4.39 -4.13
CA ILE A 167 -6.24 -4.74 -4.97
C ILE A 167 -7.25 -3.63 -4.80
N LEU A 168 -7.42 -2.87 -5.88
CA LEU A 168 -8.27 -1.71 -5.97
C LEU A 168 -9.56 -2.06 -6.68
N THR A 169 -10.64 -1.40 -6.31
CA THR A 169 -11.99 -1.65 -6.85
C THR A 169 -12.69 -0.33 -7.15
N ARG A 170 -13.54 -0.31 -8.18
CA ARG A 170 -14.39 0.86 -8.47
C ARG A 170 -15.57 0.96 -7.52
N GLU A 171 -16.02 -0.16 -6.96
CA GLU A 171 -17.09 -0.21 -5.96
C GLU A 171 -16.53 -0.46 -4.56
N ARG A 172 -16.92 0.39 -3.60
CA ARG A 172 -16.35 0.37 -2.27
C ARG A 172 -16.70 -0.93 -1.53
N GLY A 173 -15.68 -1.66 -1.09
CA GLY A 173 -15.83 -2.82 -0.21
C GLY A 173 -16.37 -4.07 -0.90
N VAL A 174 -16.49 -4.05 -2.23
CA VAL A 174 -16.90 -5.19 -3.04
C VAL A 174 -15.66 -5.86 -3.61
N ALA A 175 -15.55 -7.18 -3.47
CA ALA A 175 -14.42 -7.94 -4.01
C ALA A 175 -14.50 -7.99 -5.55
N PRO A 176 -13.36 -7.99 -6.27
CA PRO A 176 -13.34 -8.40 -7.67
C PRO A 176 -13.88 -9.81 -7.84
N GLU A 177 -14.60 -10.08 -8.94
CA GLU A 177 -15.10 -11.42 -9.28
C GLU A 177 -13.95 -12.44 -9.36
N ASP A 178 -12.85 -12.05 -10.02
CA ASP A 178 -11.67 -12.88 -10.24
C ASP A 178 -10.56 -12.68 -9.18
N LEU A 179 -10.92 -12.41 -7.92
CA LEU A 179 -9.94 -12.14 -6.84
C LEU A 179 -8.84 -13.20 -6.73
N GLY A 180 -9.18 -14.48 -6.92
CA GLY A 180 -8.21 -15.58 -6.90
C GLY A 180 -7.15 -15.46 -7.99
N ALA A 181 -7.58 -15.17 -9.23
CA ALA A 181 -6.68 -15.03 -10.37
C ALA A 181 -5.71 -13.84 -10.20
N LEU A 182 -6.16 -12.75 -9.57
CA LEU A 182 -5.28 -11.61 -9.24
C LEU A 182 -4.18 -12.01 -8.25
N LYS A 183 -4.52 -12.82 -7.24
CA LYS A 183 -3.55 -13.32 -6.26
C LYS A 183 -2.59 -14.33 -6.88
N ASP A 184 -3.08 -15.18 -7.77
CA ASP A 184 -2.25 -16.13 -8.51
C ASP A 184 -1.26 -15.42 -9.44
N LEU A 185 -1.68 -14.34 -10.11
CA LEU A 185 -0.77 -13.51 -10.93
C LEU A 185 0.41 -12.96 -10.11
N LEU A 186 0.16 -12.48 -8.89
CA LEU A 186 1.23 -12.05 -7.98
C LEU A 186 2.13 -13.22 -7.57
N ARG A 187 1.51 -14.36 -7.22
CA ARG A 187 2.22 -15.56 -6.77
C ARG A 187 3.17 -16.08 -7.85
N ASP A 188 2.68 -16.17 -9.09
CA ASP A 188 3.45 -16.60 -10.26
C ASP A 188 4.57 -15.59 -10.59
N GLY A 189 4.32 -14.31 -10.31
CA GLY A 189 5.31 -13.24 -10.36
C GLY A 189 6.34 -13.24 -9.23
N GLY A 190 6.28 -14.20 -8.30
CA GLY A 190 7.24 -14.34 -7.19
C GLY A 190 6.91 -13.52 -5.94
N VAL A 191 5.72 -12.92 -5.86
CA VAL A 191 5.27 -12.12 -4.71
C VAL A 191 4.26 -12.93 -3.91
N ASN A 192 4.42 -13.02 -2.58
CA ASN A 192 3.50 -13.80 -1.75
C ASN A 192 2.18 -13.02 -1.49
N PRO A 193 1.02 -13.46 -2.05
CA PRO A 193 -0.25 -12.76 -1.86
C PRO A 193 -0.87 -13.02 -0.47
N ASP A 194 -0.34 -13.94 0.32
CA ASP A 194 -0.85 -14.22 1.68
C ASP A 194 -0.62 -13.03 2.64
N ASN A 195 0.17 -12.03 2.21
CA ASN A 195 0.36 -10.75 2.89
C ASN A 195 -0.83 -9.80 2.76
N PHE A 196 -1.80 -10.09 1.87
CA PHE A 196 -3.00 -9.26 1.75
C PHE A 196 -3.86 -9.36 3.01
N PHE A 197 -4.41 -8.21 3.40
CA PHE A 197 -5.55 -8.15 4.30
C PHE A 197 -6.64 -7.25 3.71
N VAL A 198 -7.89 -7.59 4.01
CA VAL A 198 -9.06 -6.80 3.60
C VAL A 198 -9.08 -5.49 4.37
N VAL A 199 -9.17 -4.38 3.65
CA VAL A 199 -9.30 -3.05 4.24
C VAL A 199 -10.74 -2.86 4.70
N ASP A 200 -10.92 -2.38 5.93
CA ASP A 200 -12.24 -2.01 6.42
C ASP A 200 -12.78 -0.78 5.66
N GLN A 201 -13.77 -1.01 4.80
CA GLN A 201 -14.43 -0.01 3.97
C GLN A 201 -15.80 0.41 4.52
N THR A 202 -16.11 0.08 5.77
CA THR A 202 -17.38 0.41 6.44
C THR A 202 -17.26 1.69 7.25
N ASP A 203 -18.38 2.39 7.48
CA ASP A 203 -18.42 3.63 8.28
C ASP A 203 -17.30 4.62 7.88
N CYS A 204 -17.32 5.09 6.64
CA CYS A 204 -16.28 5.99 6.13
C CYS A 204 -16.56 7.48 6.43
N THR A 205 -17.24 7.74 7.55
CA THR A 205 -17.56 9.09 8.02
C THR A 205 -16.62 9.51 9.15
N VAL A 206 -16.39 10.81 9.26
CA VAL A 206 -15.59 11.42 10.34
C VAL A 206 -16.33 12.63 10.88
N ASN A 207 -16.42 12.72 12.21
CA ASN A 207 -16.83 13.94 12.89
C ASN A 207 -15.74 15.01 12.75
N SER A 208 -16.14 16.28 12.80
CA SER A 208 -15.23 17.42 12.67
C SER A 208 -14.25 17.55 13.85
N ASP A 209 -14.61 17.03 15.03
CA ASP A 209 -13.71 16.92 16.19
C ASP A 209 -13.07 15.51 16.23
N PRO A 210 -11.75 15.38 15.95
CA PRO A 210 -11.02 14.11 15.96
C PRO A 210 -11.05 13.38 17.30
N PHE A 211 -11.32 14.08 18.41
CA PHE A 211 -11.29 13.57 19.78
C PHE A 211 -12.67 13.60 20.45
N HIS A 212 -13.74 13.83 19.69
CA HIS A 212 -15.14 13.81 20.16
C HIS A 212 -15.45 12.61 21.08
N TYR A 213 -14.91 11.43 20.76
CA TYR A 213 -15.10 10.19 21.53
C TYR A 213 -14.55 10.25 22.96
N LEU A 214 -13.60 11.13 23.26
CA LEU A 214 -13.09 11.35 24.62
C LEU A 214 -14.07 12.21 25.45
N ARG A 215 -14.84 13.09 24.80
CA ARG A 215 -15.73 14.06 25.44
C ARG A 215 -17.07 13.42 25.81
N ASP A 216 -17.58 12.55 24.94
CA ASP A 216 -18.85 11.85 25.16
C ASP A 216 -18.83 10.84 26.31
N GLN A 217 -17.65 10.40 26.75
CA GLN A 217 -17.50 9.42 27.83
C GLN A 217 -17.26 10.04 29.21
N GLY A 218 -17.55 11.33 29.39
CA GLY A 218 -17.49 11.99 30.70
C GLY A 218 -16.07 12.21 31.24
N GLY A 219 -15.06 12.21 30.36
CA GLY A 219 -13.70 12.63 30.73
C GLY A 219 -13.64 14.14 30.88
N ASN A 220 -13.72 14.65 32.11
CA ASN A 220 -13.27 16.01 32.41
C ASN A 220 -11.78 16.11 32.06
N MET A 221 -11.44 17.06 31.20
CA MET A 221 -10.07 17.58 31.09
C MET A 221 -9.71 18.39 32.34
#